data_AF-A0A969LFC0-F1
#
_entry.id   AF-A0A969LFC0-F1
#
_cell.length_a   1.000
_cell.length_b   1.000
_cell.length_c   1.000
_cell.angle_alpha   90.00
_cell.angle_beta   90.00
_cell.angle_gamma   90.00
#
_symmetry.space_group_name_H-M   'P 1'
#
loop_
_entity.id
_entity.type
_entity.pdbx_description
1 polymer ?
#
loop_
_entity_poly.entity_id
_entity_poly.type
_entity_poly.pdbx_seq_one_letter_code
_entity_poly.pdbx_strand_id
1 'polypeptide(L)'
;MLPIIYSERFLKHHTGRFHPERPERLSAVVNALQVAPWSNQLDWQQPNDQRDVQPWLETVHRRDYIERVRDLAKQGGGMLDPDTVVSVRSYE
;
A
#
# COMPACT_ATOMS: atom_id res chain seq x y z
N MET A 1 13.10 15.64 13.60
CA MET A 1 13.02 14.21 13.25
C MET A 1 12.45 14.09 11.85
N LEU A 2 12.92 13.14 11.05
CA LEU A 2 12.46 12.89 9.69
C LEU A 2 11.17 12.04 9.74
N PRO A 3 10.03 12.52 9.23
CA PRO A 3 8.79 11.75 9.25
C PRO A 3 8.84 10.57 8.29
N ILE A 4 8.39 9.42 8.77
CA ILE A 4 8.18 8.19 7.99
C ILE A 4 6.71 7.80 8.14
N ILE A 5 5.96 7.81 7.04
CA ILE A 5 4.58 7.34 7.04
C ILE A 5 4.57 5.83 6.78
N TYR A 6 4.14 5.05 7.77
CA TYR A 6 4.11 3.60 7.67
C TYR A 6 2.90 3.02 8.40
N SER A 7 2.31 1.98 7.82
CA SER A 7 1.30 1.15 8.45
C SER A 7 1.55 -0.31 8.11
N GLU A 8 1.33 -1.20 9.09
CA GLU A 8 1.36 -2.66 8.82
C GLU A 8 0.29 -3.10 7.82
N ARG A 9 -0.74 -2.27 7.60
CA ARG A 9 -1.75 -2.48 6.55
C ARG A 9 -1.12 -2.60 5.15
N PHE A 10 -0.01 -1.91 4.90
CA PHE A 10 0.70 -1.97 3.62
C PHE A 10 1.21 -3.39 3.31
N LEU A 11 1.46 -4.20 4.34
CA LEU A 11 1.89 -5.59 4.19
C LEU A 11 0.76 -6.54 3.77
N LYS A 12 -0.49 -6.08 3.70
CA LYS A 12 -1.66 -6.89 3.32
C LYS A 12 -1.90 -6.95 1.81
N HIS A 13 -1.17 -6.17 1.03
CA HIS A 13 -1.12 -6.31 -0.42
C HIS A 13 -0.29 -7.55 -0.79
N HIS A 14 -0.96 -8.63 -1.16
CA HIS A 14 -0.36 -9.92 -1.48
C HIS A 14 -0.53 -10.22 -2.96
N THR A 15 0.54 -10.04 -3.71
CA THR A 15 0.63 -10.22 -5.17
C THR A 15 0.85 -11.66 -5.64
N GLY A 16 0.97 -12.59 -4.69
CA GLY A 16 1.12 -14.02 -4.97
C GLY A 16 2.58 -14.52 -4.96
N ARG A 17 2.72 -15.84 -5.13
CA ARG A 17 4.02 -16.51 -5.07
C ARG A 17 4.85 -16.12 -6.29
N PHE A 18 6.10 -15.69 -6.05
CA PHE A 18 7.10 -15.27 -7.07
C PHE A 18 6.94 -13.87 -7.65
N HIS A 19 5.92 -13.11 -7.27
CA HIS A 19 5.84 -11.71 -7.71
C HIS A 19 6.95 -10.87 -7.04
N PRO A 20 7.66 -10.00 -7.78
CA PRO A 20 8.75 -9.22 -7.23
C PRO A 20 8.26 -8.13 -6.26
N GLU A 21 7.15 -7.47 -6.57
CA GLU A 21 6.44 -6.61 -5.63
C GLU A 21 5.80 -7.52 -4.58
N ARG A 22 6.26 -7.48 -3.32
CA ARG A 22 5.83 -8.37 -2.23
C ARG A 22 6.06 -7.70 -0.86
N PRO A 23 5.29 -8.04 0.19
CA PRO A 23 5.41 -7.41 1.52
C PRO A 23 6.81 -7.46 2.12
N GLU A 24 7.58 -8.51 1.85
CA GLU A 24 8.93 -8.69 2.40
C GLU A 24 9.90 -7.59 1.98
N ARG A 25 9.67 -6.94 0.83
CA ARG A 25 10.46 -5.77 0.41
C ARG A 25 10.33 -4.63 1.41
N LEU A 26 9.10 -4.34 1.83
CA LEU A 26 8.81 -3.27 2.77
C LEU A 26 9.29 -3.64 4.18
N SER A 27 9.01 -4.85 4.65
CA SER A 27 9.47 -5.32 5.96
C SER A 27 11.00 -5.27 6.09
N ALA A 28 11.74 -5.64 5.04
CA ALA A 28 13.20 -5.57 5.05
C ALA A 28 13.72 -4.13 5.26
N VAL A 29 13.12 -3.15 4.56
CA VAL A 29 13.48 -1.73 4.70
C VAL A 29 13.12 -1.20 6.08
N VAL A 30 11.89 -1.49 6.56
CA VAL A 30 11.43 -1.03 7.88
C VAL A 30 12.32 -1.59 8.99
N ASN A 31 12.64 -2.89 8.96
CA ASN A 31 13.52 -3.51 9.94
C ASN A 31 14.92 -2.87 9.93
N ALA A 32 15.49 -2.61 8.75
CA ALA A 32 16.79 -1.96 8.63
C ALA A 32 16.78 -0.52 9.19
N LEU A 33 15.71 0.24 8.95
CA LEU A 33 15.56 1.60 9.48
C LEU A 33 15.38 1.62 10.99
N GLN A 34 14.66 0.65 11.55
CA GLN A 34 14.43 0.56 13.01
C GLN A 34 15.72 0.27 13.80
N VAL A 35 16.65 -0.51 13.24
CA VAL A 35 17.93 -0.83 13.88
C VAL A 35 19.09 0.07 13.45
N ALA A 36 18.85 1.05 12.58
CA ALA A 36 19.89 1.97 12.14
C ALA A 36 20.44 2.80 13.32
N PRO A 37 21.75 3.12 13.35
CA PRO A 37 22.35 3.91 14.44
C PRO A 37 21.71 5.29 14.68
N TRP A 38 20.98 5.79 13.69
CA TRP A 38 20.28 7.07 13.68
C TRP A 38 18.75 6.93 13.72
N SER A 39 18.22 5.75 14.08
CA SER A 39 16.77 5.49 14.11
C SER A 39 16.00 6.44 15.04
N ASN A 40 16.65 6.98 16.07
CA ASN A 40 16.10 8.02 16.95
C ASN A 40 15.84 9.37 16.25
N GLN A 41 16.35 9.56 15.03
CA GLN A 41 16.05 10.73 14.22
C GLN A 41 14.80 10.54 13.35
N LEU A 42 14.24 9.33 13.30
CA LEU A 42 13.03 9.00 12.55
C LEU A 42 11.78 9.18 13.42
N ASP A 43 10.76 9.79 12.83
CA ASP A 43 9.44 9.95 13.43
C ASP A 43 8.42 9.09 12.68
N TRP A 44 8.03 7.97 13.26
CA TRP A 44 7.12 7.01 12.64
C TRP A 44 5.67 7.44 12.86
N GLN A 45 4.95 7.68 11.76
CA GLN A 45 3.57 8.16 11.80
C GLN A 45 2.66 7.22 11.00
N GLN A 46 1.43 7.03 11.48
CA GLN A 46 0.40 6.32 10.73
C GLN A 46 -0.21 7.21 9.65
N PRO A 47 -0.68 6.64 8.52
CA PRO A 47 -1.53 7.35 7.58
C PRO A 47 -2.78 7.91 8.26
N ASN A 48 -3.31 9.03 7.75
CA ASN A 48 -4.58 9.58 8.24
C ASN A 48 -5.77 8.84 7.58
N ASP A 49 -6.33 7.89 8.32
CA ASP A 49 -7.50 7.10 7.90
C ASP A 49 -8.84 7.85 7.96
N GLN A 50 -8.87 9.10 8.46
CA GLN A 50 -10.11 9.88 8.59
C GLN A 50 -10.40 10.77 7.37
N ARG A 51 -9.46 10.87 6.42
CA ARG A 51 -9.63 11.70 5.23
C ARG A 51 -10.46 10.97 4.20
N ASP A 52 -11.51 11.62 3.68
CA ASP A 52 -12.15 11.17 2.44
C ASP A 52 -11.17 11.39 1.27
N VAL A 53 -10.59 10.29 0.80
CA VAL A 53 -9.60 10.29 -0.30
C VAL A 53 -10.26 10.29 -1.67
N GLN A 54 -11.56 9.98 -1.78
CA GLN A 54 -12.23 9.84 -3.08
C GLN A 54 -12.15 11.11 -3.94
N PRO A 55 -12.40 12.33 -3.41
CA PRO A 55 -12.28 13.55 -4.21
C PRO A 55 -10.88 13.77 -4.76
N TRP A 56 -9.84 13.32 -4.03
CA TRP A 56 -8.44 13.44 -4.43
C TRP A 56 -8.10 12.46 -5.55
N LEU A 57 -8.57 11.21 -5.44
CA LEU A 57 -8.38 10.20 -6.49
C LEU A 57 -9.06 10.62 -7.80
N GLU A 58 -10.26 11.20 -7.73
CA GLU A 58 -11.02 11.65 -8.90
C GLU A 58 -10.38 12.86 -9.62
N THR A 59 -9.40 13.55 -8.99
CA THR A 59 -8.63 14.61 -9.68
C THR A 59 -7.65 14.07 -10.72
N VAL A 60 -7.25 12.80 -10.61
CA VAL A 60 -6.21 12.16 -11.44
C VAL A 60 -6.71 10.92 -12.17
N HIS A 61 -7.75 10.26 -11.64
CA HIS A 61 -8.32 9.05 -12.21
C HIS A 61 -9.80 9.23 -12.53
N ARG A 62 -10.26 8.60 -13.61
CA ARG A 62 -11.69 8.48 -13.86
C ARG A 62 -12.34 7.59 -12.80
N ARG A 63 -13.57 7.95 -12.43
CA ARG A 63 -14.34 7.22 -11.42
C ARG A 63 -14.53 5.74 -11.74
N ASP A 64 -14.75 5.40 -13.00
CA ASP A 64 -14.92 4.01 -13.45
C ASP A 64 -13.67 3.14 -13.22
N TYR A 65 -12.47 3.71 -13.35
CA TYR A 65 -11.23 3.02 -13.02
C TYR A 65 -11.10 2.75 -11.51
N ILE A 66 -11.41 3.75 -10.67
CA ILE A 66 -11.37 3.60 -9.20
C ILE A 66 -12.34 2.49 -8.77
N GLU A 67 -13.57 2.51 -9.30
CA GLU A 67 -14.58 1.48 -9.04
C GLU A 67 -14.14 0.10 -9.53
N ARG A 68 -13.50 -0.01 -10.70
CA ARG A 68 -12.93 -1.27 -11.20
C ARG A 68 -11.90 -1.87 -10.25
N VAL A 69 -10.97 -1.07 -9.71
CA VAL A 69 -9.95 -1.56 -8.76
C VAL A 69 -10.62 -2.03 -7.47
N ARG A 70 -11.58 -1.26 -6.96
CA ARG A 70 -12.37 -1.63 -5.77
C ARG A 70 -13.07 -2.96 -5.94
N ASP A 71 -13.76 -3.12 -7.06
CA ASP A 71 -14.60 -4.28 -7.31
C ASP A 71 -13.74 -5.53 -7.54
N LEU A 72 -12.59 -5.39 -8.21
CA LEU A 72 -11.60 -6.48 -8.34
C LEU A 72 -11.08 -6.94 -6.98
N ALA A 73 -10.71 -6.02 -6.08
CA ALA A 73 -10.28 -6.36 -4.73
C ALA A 73 -11.40 -7.07 -3.94
N LYS A 74 -12.64 -6.55 -3.99
CA LYS A 74 -13.81 -7.14 -3.33
C LYS A 74 -14.16 -8.55 -3.81
N GLN A 75 -13.85 -8.87 -5.07
CA GLN A 75 -14.12 -10.18 -5.67
C GLN A 75 -13.04 -11.24 -5.35
N GLY A 76 -12.05 -10.92 -4.52
CA GLY A 76 -10.95 -11.83 -4.18
C GLY A 76 -9.61 -11.42 -4.76
N GLY A 77 -9.57 -10.37 -5.58
CA GLY A 77 -8.39 -9.95 -6.32
C GLY A 77 -8.34 -10.48 -7.75
N GLY A 78 -7.19 -10.34 -8.38
CA GLY A 78 -6.93 -10.77 -9.75
C GLY A 78 -5.89 -9.89 -10.44
N MET A 79 -5.82 -9.98 -11.77
CA MET A 79 -4.94 -9.17 -12.59
C MET A 79 -5.69 -7.91 -13.05
N LEU A 80 -5.21 -6.73 -12.67
CA LEU A 80 -5.71 -5.47 -13.22
C LEU A 80 -5.23 -5.29 -14.67
N ASP A 81 -4.00 -5.70 -14.92
CA ASP A 81 -3.31 -5.82 -16.21
C ASP A 81 -2.26 -6.98 -16.10
N PRO A 82 -1.48 -7.30 -17.15
CA PRO A 82 -0.56 -8.44 -17.12
C PRO A 82 0.54 -8.44 -16.04
N ASP A 83 0.89 -7.29 -15.47
CA ASP A 83 1.95 -7.16 -14.45
C ASP A 83 1.44 -6.59 -13.11
N THR A 84 0.20 -6.08 -13.08
CA THR A 84 -0.40 -5.49 -11.87
C THR A 84 -1.38 -6.45 -11.21
N VAL A 85 -0.96 -7.07 -10.11
CA VAL A 85 -1.83 -7.90 -9.27
C VAL A 85 -2.59 -7.04 -8.27
N VAL A 86 -3.86 -7.36 -8.05
CA VAL A 86 -4.71 -6.83 -6.98
C VAL A 86 -5.07 -7.99 -6.06
N SER A 87 -4.83 -7.83 -4.76
CA SER A 87 -5.30 -8.71 -3.68
C SER A 87 -6.54 -8.14 -2.99
N VAL A 88 -7.19 -8.98 -2.15
CA VAL A 88 -8.34 -8.61 -1.30
C VAL A 88 -8.19 -7.34 -0.47
N ARG A 89 -6.96 -6.91 -0.17
CA ARG A 89 -6.65 -5.76 0.71
C ARG A 89 -5.90 -4.65 -0.02
N SER A 90 -5.99 -4.59 -1.34
CA SER A 90 -5.23 -3.62 -2.16
C SER A 90 -5.95 -2.31 -2.37
N TYR A 91 -7.26 -2.26 -2.13
CA TYR A 91 -8.04 -1.04 -2.32
C TYR A 91 -7.99 -0.14 -1.08
N GLU A 92 -7.97 -0.73 0.11
CA GLU A 92 -7.88 -0.02 1.40
C GLU A 92 -6.48 0.43 1.78
#